data_AF-A0A9D4HXL1-F1
#
_entry.id   AF-A0A9D4HXL1-F1
#
_cell.length_a   1.000
_cell.length_b   1.000
_cell.length_c   1.000
_cell.angle_alpha   90.00
_cell.angle_beta   90.00
_cell.angle_gamma   90.00
#
_symmetry.space_group_name_H-M   'P 1'
#
loop_
_entity.id
_entity.type
_entity.pdbx_description
1 polymer ?
#
loop_
_entity_poly.entity_id
_entity_poly.type
_entity_poly.pdbx_seq_one_letter_code
_entity_poly.pdbx_strand_id
1 'polypeptide(L)'
;MLLQERSYSQESILLGIRRSKGEAADILRRLSVSASVTDILEKFQCTFGAIDTAESILRKFYACQQEENETVSKYSTRIEDIFSQAVEPDASDRRQDFLLKNVFYQGLHKGLRHAASFKFESIHDYDLFKVEVRKIKPDYKIPEESNAHCSAMNQNDSKG
;
A
#
# COMPACT_ATOMS: atom_id res chain seq x y z
N MET A 1 10.94 34.52 -15.48
CA MET A 1 11.69 33.24 -15.50
C MET A 1 10.83 32.24 -16.28
N LEU A 2 11.37 31.69 -17.36
CA LEU A 2 10.65 30.99 -18.44
C LEU A 2 10.09 29.63 -18.00
N LEU A 3 8.76 29.44 -18.11
CA LEU A 3 8.17 28.12 -18.33
C LEU A 3 7.88 28.00 -19.83
N GLN A 4 8.90 27.62 -20.58
CA GLN A 4 8.76 27.27 -21.98
C GLN A 4 8.07 25.91 -22.02
N GLU A 5 6.77 25.89 -22.31
CA GLU A 5 6.05 24.66 -22.66
C GLU A 5 6.76 24.02 -23.86
N ARG A 6 7.60 23.02 -23.59
CA ARG A 6 8.23 22.22 -24.64
C ARG A 6 7.21 21.21 -25.13
N SER A 7 6.35 21.64 -26.06
CA SER A 7 5.54 20.73 -26.85
C SER A 7 6.48 19.93 -27.76
N TYR A 8 6.72 18.66 -27.43
CA TYR A 8 7.46 17.75 -28.29
C TYR A 8 6.60 17.36 -29.49
N SER A 9 7.20 17.29 -30.68
CA SER A 9 6.49 16.77 -31.86
C SER A 9 6.14 15.29 -31.67
N GLN A 10 5.07 14.81 -32.32
CA GLN A 10 4.70 13.40 -32.26
C GLN A 10 5.85 12.48 -32.73
N GLU A 11 6.65 12.90 -33.72
CA GLU A 11 7.80 12.10 -34.15
C GLU A 11 8.89 12.01 -33.08
N SER A 12 9.11 13.10 -32.33
CA SER A 12 10.08 13.13 -31.23
C SER A 12 9.66 12.20 -30.08
N ILE A 13 8.36 12.17 -29.78
CA ILE A 13 7.78 11.27 -28.77
C ILE A 13 7.88 9.82 -29.25
N LEU A 14 7.51 9.52 -30.49
CA LEU A 14 7.65 8.17 -31.08
C LEU A 14 9.09 7.67 -31.04
N LEU A 15 10.05 8.53 -31.38
CA LEU A 15 11.47 8.17 -31.35
C LEU A 15 11.93 7.85 -29.92
N GLY A 16 11.45 8.61 -28.93
CA GLY A 16 11.69 8.33 -27.51
C GLY A 16 11.12 6.99 -27.08
N ILE A 17 9.84 6.72 -27.41
CA ILE A 17 9.17 5.47 -27.05
C ILE A 17 9.85 4.27 -27.72
N ARG A 18 10.26 4.38 -29.00
CA ARG A 18 11.00 3.33 -29.72
C ARG A 18 12.36 3.00 -29.13
N ARG A 19 12.93 3.87 -28.29
CA ARG A 19 14.17 3.62 -27.55
C ARG A 19 13.95 2.96 -26.18
N SER A 20 12.72 2.60 -25.84
CA SER A 20 12.42 1.77 -24.67
C SER A 20 13.20 0.45 -24.73
N LYS A 21 13.43 -0.17 -23.57
CA LYS A 21 14.22 -1.40 -23.44
C LYS A 21 13.40 -2.51 -22.77
N GLY A 22 13.85 -3.74 -22.92
CA GLY A 22 13.22 -4.91 -22.30
C GLY A 22 11.85 -5.21 -22.89
N GLU A 23 10.92 -5.64 -22.05
CA GLU A 23 9.59 -6.10 -22.47
C GLU A 23 8.79 -5.04 -23.25
N ALA A 24 8.96 -3.76 -22.92
CA ALA A 24 8.36 -2.65 -23.66
C ALA A 24 8.84 -2.59 -25.13
N ALA A 25 10.14 -2.84 -25.37
CA ALA A 25 10.70 -2.91 -26.73
C ALA A 25 10.15 -4.12 -27.51
N ASP A 26 9.95 -5.25 -26.82
CA ASP A 26 9.39 -6.45 -27.43
C ASP A 26 7.93 -6.27 -27.84
N ILE A 27 7.15 -5.52 -27.06
CA ILE A 27 5.78 -5.13 -27.42
C ILE A 27 5.79 -4.20 -28.64
N LEU A 28 6.66 -3.20 -28.66
CA LEU A 28 6.80 -2.26 -29.78
C LEU A 28 7.21 -2.95 -31.08
N ARG A 29 8.07 -3.96 -31.01
CA ARG A 29 8.50 -4.75 -32.16
C ARG A 29 7.36 -5.59 -32.77
N ARG A 30 6.35 -5.95 -31.97
CA ARG A 30 5.14 -6.66 -32.42
C ARG A 30 4.06 -5.72 -32.95
N LEU A 31 4.09 -4.44 -32.56
CA LEU A 31 3.25 -3.39 -33.13
C LEU A 31 3.77 -3.02 -34.53
N SER A 32 2.87 -2.60 -35.42
CA SER A 32 3.27 -2.19 -36.76
C SER A 32 4.16 -0.94 -36.73
N VAL A 33 5.03 -0.79 -37.73
CA VAL A 33 5.91 0.38 -37.88
C VAL A 33 5.11 1.68 -38.09
N SER A 34 3.84 1.56 -38.49
CA SER A 34 2.87 2.64 -38.66
C SER A 34 2.01 2.93 -37.43
N ALA A 35 2.21 2.23 -36.31
CA ALA A 35 1.45 2.48 -35.08
C ALA A 35 1.67 3.91 -34.58
N SER A 36 0.58 4.61 -34.28
CA SER A 36 0.61 5.96 -33.75
C SER A 36 1.05 5.97 -32.29
N VAL A 37 1.38 7.16 -31.76
CA VAL A 37 1.69 7.32 -30.32
C VAL A 37 0.53 6.79 -29.47
N THR A 38 -0.71 7.07 -29.86
CA THR A 38 -1.91 6.67 -29.12
C THR A 38 -2.05 5.15 -29.06
N ASP A 39 -1.86 4.46 -30.19
CA ASP A 39 -1.96 2.98 -30.25
C ASP A 39 -0.91 2.31 -29.36
N ILE A 40 0.30 2.89 -29.33
CA ILE A 40 1.40 2.40 -28.50
C ILE A 40 1.09 2.62 -27.02
N LEU A 41 0.61 3.80 -26.64
CA LEU A 41 0.24 4.12 -25.27
C LEU A 41 -0.92 3.25 -24.78
N GLU A 42 -1.95 3.04 -25.61
CA GLU A 42 -3.06 2.14 -25.30
C GLU A 42 -2.57 0.70 -25.09
N LYS A 43 -1.66 0.22 -25.96
CA LYS A 43 -1.09 -1.12 -25.78
C LYS A 43 -0.25 -1.25 -24.51
N PHE A 44 0.50 -0.20 -24.17
CA PHE A 44 1.26 -0.13 -22.92
C PHE A 44 0.32 -0.09 -21.72
N GLN A 45 -0.78 0.66 -21.78
CA GLN A 45 -1.79 0.67 -20.74
C GLN A 45 -2.44 -0.71 -20.55
N CYS A 46 -2.71 -1.44 -21.63
CA CYS A 46 -3.24 -2.80 -21.54
C CYS A 46 -2.24 -3.82 -20.96
N THR A 47 -0.93 -3.56 -21.05
CA THR A 47 0.11 -4.53 -20.62
C THR A 47 0.73 -4.17 -19.27
N PHE A 48 0.89 -2.88 -18.99
CA PHE A 48 1.57 -2.33 -17.83
C PHE A 48 0.69 -1.40 -16.99
N GLY A 49 -0.49 -1.05 -17.48
CA GLY A 49 -1.43 -0.22 -16.74
C GLY A 49 -1.89 -0.94 -15.47
N ALA A 50 -2.28 -0.15 -14.46
CA ALA A 50 -2.86 -0.70 -13.25
C ALA A 50 -4.13 -1.49 -13.62
N ILE A 51 -4.11 -2.80 -13.35
CA ILE A 51 -5.26 -3.71 -13.54
C ILE A 51 -6.31 -3.48 -12.43
N ASP A 52 -5.88 -2.85 -11.35
CA ASP A 52 -6.70 -2.63 -10.18
C ASP A 52 -7.89 -1.70 -10.48
N THR A 53 -9.10 -2.24 -10.39
CA THR A 53 -10.33 -1.45 -10.42
C THR A 53 -10.54 -0.76 -9.08
N ALA A 54 -11.32 0.32 -9.02
CA ALA A 54 -11.67 0.98 -7.75
C ALA A 54 -12.20 -0.04 -6.71
N GLU A 55 -12.95 -1.05 -7.15
CA GLU A 55 -13.44 -2.14 -6.30
C GLU A 55 -12.32 -3.05 -5.76
N SER A 56 -11.30 -3.39 -6.57
CA SER A 56 -10.18 -4.21 -6.10
C SER A 56 -9.32 -3.44 -5.08
N ILE A 57 -9.15 -2.13 -5.29
CA ILE A 57 -8.42 -1.24 -4.39
C ILE A 57 -9.18 -1.07 -3.08
N LEU A 58 -10.50 -0.84 -3.12
CA LEU A 58 -11.33 -0.79 -1.91
C LEU A 58 -11.30 -2.10 -1.14
N ARG A 59 -11.28 -3.25 -1.83
CA ARG A 59 -11.12 -4.55 -1.15
C ARG A 59 -9.77 -4.64 -0.44
N LYS A 60 -8.69 -4.20 -1.09
CA LYS A 60 -7.35 -4.13 -0.47
C LYS A 60 -7.34 -3.18 0.73
N PHE A 61 -8.04 -2.05 0.63
CA PHE A 61 -8.19 -1.08 1.72
C PHE A 61 -8.85 -1.73 2.95
N TYR A 62 -10.03 -2.35 2.80
CA TYR A 62 -10.71 -3.00 3.93
C TYR A 62 -9.99 -4.24 4.48
N ALA A 63 -9.15 -4.90 3.68
CA ALA A 63 -8.36 -6.05 4.12
C ALA A 63 -7.00 -5.65 4.74
N CYS A 64 -6.66 -4.37 4.75
CA CYS A 64 -5.34 -3.89 5.15
C CYS A 64 -5.12 -4.05 6.66
N GLN A 65 -4.19 -4.92 7.06
CA GLN A 65 -3.77 -5.10 8.46
C GLN A 65 -2.33 -4.63 8.65
N GLN A 66 -1.99 -4.21 9.86
CA GLN A 66 -0.63 -3.87 10.26
C GLN A 66 0.22 -5.15 10.25
N GLU A 67 1.40 -5.09 9.62
CA GLU A 67 2.34 -6.22 9.60
C GLU A 67 3.13 -6.30 10.91
N GLU A 68 3.59 -7.51 11.30
CA GLU A 68 4.25 -7.77 12.59
C GLU A 68 5.41 -6.82 12.93
N ASN A 69 6.20 -6.45 11.92
CA ASN A 69 7.37 -5.57 12.06
C ASN A 69 7.11 -4.14 11.54
N GLU A 70 5.88 -3.82 11.17
CA GLU A 70 5.51 -2.52 10.64
C GLU A 70 5.18 -1.53 11.76
N THR A 71 5.76 -0.34 11.67
CA THR A 71 5.44 0.75 12.59
C THR A 71 4.07 1.34 12.26
N VAL A 72 3.35 1.82 13.28
CA VAL A 72 2.07 2.54 13.13
C VAL A 72 2.12 3.64 12.06
N SER A 73 3.22 4.40 11.98
CA SER A 73 3.38 5.45 10.96
C SER A 73 3.44 4.90 9.53
N LYS A 74 4.21 3.83 9.31
CA LYS A 74 4.30 3.15 8.01
C LYS A 74 2.95 2.55 7.62
N TYR A 75 2.28 1.92 8.58
CA TYR A 75 0.94 1.37 8.39
C TYR A 75 -0.07 2.44 8.00
N SER A 76 -0.11 3.59 8.71
CA SER A 76 -1.02 4.69 8.37
C SER A 76 -0.77 5.22 6.96
N THR A 77 0.49 5.42 6.57
CA THR A 77 0.85 5.90 5.23
C THR A 77 0.42 4.90 4.17
N ARG A 78 0.64 3.59 4.38
CA ARG A 78 0.23 2.55 3.43
C ARG A 78 -1.29 2.51 3.22
N ILE A 79 -2.08 2.69 4.27
CA ILE A 79 -3.54 2.76 4.16
C ILE A 79 -3.97 3.99 3.34
N GLU A 80 -3.38 5.15 3.63
CA GLU A 80 -3.64 6.41 2.91
C GLU A 80 -3.28 6.27 1.44
N ASP A 81 -2.15 5.63 1.12
CA ASP A 81 -1.71 5.37 -0.25
C ASP A 81 -2.72 4.47 -1.00
N ILE A 82 -3.22 3.41 -0.36
CA ILE A 82 -4.24 2.54 -0.97
C ILE A 82 -5.56 3.29 -1.16
N PHE A 83 -5.96 4.08 -0.17
CA PHE A 83 -7.20 4.85 -0.23
C PHE A 83 -7.17 5.91 -1.34
N SER A 84 -6.03 6.61 -1.49
CA SER A 84 -5.84 7.64 -2.52
C SER A 84 -5.88 7.07 -3.96
N GLN A 85 -5.62 5.78 -4.14
CA GLN A 85 -5.75 5.11 -5.44
C GLN A 85 -7.20 4.75 -5.78
N ALA A 86 -8.09 4.63 -4.79
CA ALA A 86 -9.49 4.25 -4.99
C ALA A 86 -10.44 5.45 -5.10
N VAL A 87 -10.04 6.61 -4.59
CA VAL A 87 -10.91 7.78 -4.41
C VAL A 87 -10.33 8.96 -5.18
N GLU A 88 -11.17 9.61 -5.98
CA GLU A 88 -10.81 10.86 -6.65
C GLU A 88 -10.45 11.93 -5.60
N PRO A 89 -9.46 12.79 -5.87
CA PRO A 89 -9.03 13.82 -4.93
C PRO A 89 -10.10 14.91 -4.80
N ASP A 90 -11.16 14.64 -4.04
CA ASP A 90 -12.02 15.67 -3.49
C ASP A 90 -11.49 16.11 -2.12
N ALA A 91 -11.64 17.40 -1.83
CA ALA A 91 -11.06 17.99 -0.64
C ALA A 91 -11.82 17.53 0.62
N SER A 92 -11.17 16.66 1.39
CA SER A 92 -11.44 16.44 2.83
C SER A 92 -12.91 16.18 3.16
N ASP A 93 -13.50 15.12 2.58
CA ASP A 93 -14.81 14.66 3.04
C ASP A 93 -14.66 13.98 4.41
N ARG A 94 -15.39 14.47 5.42
CA ARG A 94 -15.46 13.86 6.77
C ARG A 94 -15.82 12.38 6.73
N ARG A 95 -16.51 11.92 5.69
CA ARG A 95 -16.80 10.49 5.47
C ARG A 95 -15.52 9.69 5.18
N GLN A 96 -14.56 10.26 4.47
CA GLN A 96 -13.27 9.63 4.19
C GLN A 96 -12.44 9.50 5.46
N ASP A 97 -12.37 10.55 6.28
CA ASP A 97 -11.69 10.51 7.58
C ASP A 97 -12.26 9.41 8.48
N PHE A 98 -13.59 9.28 8.51
CA PHE A 98 -14.25 8.23 9.26
C PHE A 98 -13.88 6.83 8.74
N LEU A 99 -13.87 6.62 7.41
CA LEU A 99 -13.48 5.34 6.81
C LEU A 99 -12.01 5.00 7.09
N LEU A 100 -11.11 5.95 6.87
CA LEU A 100 -9.68 5.82 7.16
C LEU A 100 -9.45 5.45 8.62
N LYS A 101 -10.10 6.17 9.55
CA LYS A 101 -10.01 5.88 10.98
C LYS A 101 -10.51 4.49 11.34
N ASN A 102 -11.64 4.05 10.78
CA ASN A 102 -12.19 2.72 11.03
C ASN A 102 -11.24 1.61 10.56
N VAL A 103 -10.78 1.69 9.30
CA VAL A 103 -9.90 0.68 8.72
C VAL A 103 -8.56 0.67 9.45
N PHE A 104 -7.99 1.84 9.70
CA PHE A 104 -6.76 1.96 10.48
C PHE A 104 -6.90 1.31 11.84
N TYR A 105 -7.96 1.61 12.62
CA TYR A 105 -8.16 1.00 13.93
C TYR A 105 -8.36 -0.52 13.86
N GLN A 106 -9.17 -1.01 12.91
CA GLN A 106 -9.48 -2.43 12.79
C GLN A 106 -8.24 -3.26 12.47
N GLY A 107 -7.36 -2.75 11.61
CA GLY A 107 -6.15 -3.47 11.22
C GLY A 107 -4.93 -3.25 12.12
N LEU A 108 -5.03 -2.44 13.20
CA LEU A 108 -3.98 -2.40 14.24
C LEU A 108 -3.78 -3.79 14.88
N HIS A 109 -2.55 -4.06 15.31
CA HIS A 109 -2.25 -5.24 16.13
C HIS A 109 -3.16 -5.32 17.36
N LYS A 110 -3.54 -6.55 17.74
CA LYS A 110 -4.51 -6.79 18.82
C LYS A 110 -4.20 -6.02 20.10
N GLY A 111 -2.96 -6.04 20.59
CA GLY A 111 -2.57 -5.32 21.82
C GLY A 111 -2.76 -3.80 21.70
N LEU A 112 -2.29 -3.22 20.59
CA LEU A 112 -2.43 -1.79 20.33
C LEU A 112 -3.88 -1.36 20.10
N ARG A 113 -4.68 -2.21 19.43
CA ARG A 113 -6.12 -1.98 19.22
C ARG A 113 -6.88 -1.91 20.54
N HIS A 114 -6.60 -2.83 21.48
CA HIS A 114 -7.24 -2.80 22.81
C HIS A 114 -6.87 -1.53 23.57
N ALA A 115 -5.59 -1.15 23.58
CA ALA A 115 -5.12 0.07 24.25
C ALA A 115 -5.69 1.35 23.60
N ALA A 116 -5.93 1.35 22.28
CA ALA A 116 -6.48 2.48 21.55
C ALA A 116 -8.01 2.58 21.57
N SER A 117 -8.74 1.61 22.13
CA SER A 117 -10.22 1.54 22.10
C SER A 117 -10.90 2.81 22.61
N PHE A 118 -10.52 3.31 23.79
CA PHE A 118 -11.06 4.53 24.36
C PHE A 118 -10.75 5.77 23.49
N LYS A 119 -9.56 5.82 22.90
CA LYS A 119 -9.13 6.90 22.00
C LYS A 119 -9.89 6.86 20.68
N PHE A 120 -10.21 5.66 20.20
CA PHE A 120 -11.01 5.46 19.01
C PHE A 120 -12.44 6.01 19.18
N GLU A 121 -13.05 5.85 20.35
CA GLU A 121 -14.39 6.40 20.61
C GLU A 121 -14.39 7.92 20.81
N SER A 122 -13.33 8.46 21.46
CA SER A 122 -13.28 9.88 21.82
C SER A 122 -12.79 10.82 20.70
N ILE A 123 -11.94 10.34 19.78
CA ILE A 123 -11.27 11.19 18.80
C ILE A 123 -11.87 10.96 17.41
N HIS A 124 -12.50 11.98 16.83
CA HIS A 124 -13.16 11.86 15.52
C HIS A 124 -12.23 12.20 14.35
N ASP A 125 -11.25 13.07 14.60
CA ASP A 125 -10.24 13.48 13.64
C ASP A 125 -9.21 12.37 13.43
N TYR A 126 -9.01 11.95 12.17
CA TYR A 126 -8.14 10.84 11.83
C TYR A 126 -6.67 11.14 12.13
N ASP A 127 -6.20 12.36 11.82
CA ASP A 127 -4.81 12.77 12.06
C ASP A 127 -4.48 12.81 13.54
N LEU A 128 -5.38 13.37 14.36
CA LEU A 128 -5.25 13.39 15.81
C LEU A 128 -5.28 11.97 16.38
N PHE A 129 -6.11 11.08 15.84
CA PHE A 129 -6.15 9.69 16.27
C PHE A 129 -4.83 8.97 15.99
N LYS A 130 -4.23 9.17 14.80
CA LYS A 130 -2.89 8.63 14.47
C LYS A 130 -1.83 9.07 15.48
N VAL A 131 -1.84 10.36 15.85
CA VAL A 131 -0.90 10.90 16.84
C VAL A 131 -1.05 10.22 18.18
N GLU A 132 -2.29 10.04 18.66
CA GLU A 132 -2.54 9.39 19.95
C GLU A 132 -2.18 7.90 19.94
N VAL A 133 -2.47 7.17 18.86
CA VAL A 133 -2.07 5.76 18.73
C VAL A 133 -0.54 5.60 18.76
N ARG A 134 0.21 6.54 18.16
CA ARG A 134 1.68 6.54 18.24
C ARG A 134 2.20 6.76 19.65
N LYS A 135 1.49 7.54 20.48
CA LYS A 135 1.84 7.78 21.89
C LYS A 135 1.60 6.57 22.79
N ILE A 136 0.75 5.62 22.39
CA ILE A 136 0.46 4.39 23.15
C ILE A 136 1.57 3.34 22.96
N LYS A 137 2.29 3.38 21.84
CA LYS A 137 3.36 2.41 21.50
C LYS A 137 4.45 2.17 22.57
N PRO A 138 4.99 3.18 23.30
CA PRO A 138 6.06 2.94 24.26
C PRO A 138 5.65 2.09 25.47
N ASP A 139 4.35 1.90 25.74
CA ASP A 139 3.85 1.16 26.91
C ASP A 139 3.60 -0.34 26.63
N TYR A 140 3.77 -0.80 25.38
CA TYR A 140 3.54 -2.19 24.98
C TYR A 140 4.85 -2.84 24.50
N LYS A 141 5.58 -3.48 25.42
CA LYS A 141 6.56 -4.50 25.05
C LYS A 141 5.80 -5.76 24.69
N ILE A 142 6.06 -6.31 23.50
CA ILE A 142 5.68 -7.67 23.15
C ILE A 142 6.17 -8.56 24.30
N PRO A 143 5.31 -9.35 24.98
CA PRO A 143 5.81 -10.36 25.90
C PRO A 143 6.70 -11.28 25.06
N GLU A 144 8.00 -11.29 25.34
CA GLU A 144 8.88 -12.31 24.77
C GLU A 144 8.28 -13.65 25.18
N GLU A 145 7.71 -14.37 24.22
CA GLU A 145 7.35 -15.76 24.45
C GLU A 145 8.64 -16.47 24.83
N SER A 146 8.68 -16.84 26.11
CA SER A 146 9.70 -17.62 26.75
C SER A 146 10.10 -18.77 25.85
N ASN A 147 11.33 -18.71 25.38
CA ASN A 147 12.04 -19.81 24.77
C ASN A 147 12.27 -20.88 25.86
N ALA A 148 11.21 -21.59 26.24
CA ALA A 148 11.21 -22.62 27.26
C ALA A 148 11.03 -23.98 26.59
N HIS A 149 12.18 -24.51 26.18
CA HIS A 149 12.61 -25.85 26.58
C HIS A 149 11.57 -26.98 26.46
N CYS A 150 11.56 -27.63 25.30
CA CYS A 150 11.23 -29.05 25.23
C CYS A 150 12.42 -29.81 24.61
N SER A 151 13.52 -29.87 25.37
CA SER A 151 14.52 -30.94 25.24
C SER A 151 14.07 -32.10 26.12
N ALA A 152 13.26 -33.02 25.59
CA ALA A 152 13.10 -34.35 26.18
C ALA A 152 12.39 -35.27 25.18
N MET A 153 13.17 -36.07 24.46
CA MET A 153 12.87 -37.48 24.12
C MET A 153 14.01 -38.01 23.26
N ASN A 154 15.13 -38.33 23.89
CA ASN A 154 16.04 -39.32 23.33
C ASN A 154 16.77 -40.02 24.47
N GLN A 155 16.18 -41.10 24.95
CA GLN A 155 16.82 -42.21 25.67
C GLN A 155 15.73 -43.21 26.01
N ASN A 156 15.67 -44.31 25.26
CA ASN A 156 15.47 -45.66 25.77
C ASN A 156 15.53 -46.65 24.61
N ASP A 157 16.76 -46.94 24.17
CA ASP A 157 17.10 -48.20 23.53
C ASP A 157 18.50 -48.59 24.01
N SER A 158 18.54 -49.40 25.07
CA SER A 158 19.57 -50.41 25.37
C SER A 158 19.52 -50.82 26.83
N LYS A 159 18.93 -52.00 27.10
CA LYS A 159 19.46 -53.12 27.92
C LYS A 159 18.33 -53.85 28.64
N GLY A 160 18.25 -55.15 28.37
CA GLY A 160 17.39 -56.12 29.04
C GLY A 160 17.06 -57.28 28.11
#